data_AF-Q7U918-F1
#
_entry.id   AF-Q7U918-F1
#
_cell.length_a   1.000
_cell.length_b   1.000
_cell.length_c   1.000
_cell.angle_alpha   90.00
_cell.angle_beta   90.00
_cell.angle_gamma   90.00
#
_symmetry.space_group_name_H-M   'P 1'
#
loop_
_entity.id
_entity.type
_entity.pdbx_description
1 polymer ?
#
loop_
_entity_poly.entity_id
_entity_poly.type
_entity_poly.pdbx_seq_one_letter_code
_entity_poly.pdbx_strand_id
1 'polypeptide(L)'
;MNLPIAKALGYKTVDKIYNYTFILDPNSVGNLFNWEPSYASKTPLLDIKNYSNLKPFCNHTSVGSTRFSFSPSLKPKHKSNIILETFKSRDYIKWRYIDHPFFDYQVSFITNVDEKVIFYLVWRLVDFNGASLCRVVDCDYIPDHTSINIFAGCLIYDLVLHLQSMDVSYIDCFTNNLFLSQALLNVGFLCDVDSIFPNLIDPLDFTRPKLNCEYYVDPNICSCPTMINMRGDGDQDRPNQSIFS
;
A
#
# COMPACT_ATOMS: atom_id res chain seq x y z
N MET A 1 7.22 -19.93 9.06
CA MET A 1 8.01 -21.06 9.58
C MET A 1 7.85 -21.06 11.11
N ASN A 2 8.28 -22.10 11.85
CA ASN A 2 8.36 -21.96 13.32
C ASN A 2 9.48 -20.95 13.64
N LEU A 3 9.18 -19.86 14.37
CA LEU A 3 10.10 -18.74 14.57
C LEU A 3 11.46 -19.17 15.16
N PRO A 4 11.52 -20.04 16.19
CA PRO A 4 12.76 -20.69 16.61
C PRO A 4 13.56 -21.38 15.50
N ILE A 5 12.89 -22.12 14.60
CA ILE A 5 13.55 -22.79 13.46
C ILE A 5 14.12 -21.76 12.48
N ALA A 6 13.34 -20.73 12.13
CA ALA A 6 13.79 -19.67 11.24
C ALA A 6 15.05 -18.97 11.79
N LYS A 7 15.05 -18.63 13.09
CA LYS A 7 16.21 -18.05 13.77
C LYS A 7 17.42 -19.00 13.77
N ALA A 8 17.21 -20.30 14.02
CA ALA A 8 18.27 -21.30 13.97
C ALA A 8 18.90 -21.45 12.58
N LEU A 9 18.12 -21.21 11.52
CA LEU A 9 18.57 -21.19 10.13
C LEU A 9 19.18 -19.84 9.70
N GLY A 10 19.34 -18.88 10.63
CA GLY A 10 19.93 -17.57 10.35
C GLY A 10 18.97 -16.57 9.70
N TYR A 11 17.67 -16.86 9.63
CA TYR A 11 16.68 -15.91 9.14
C TYR A 11 16.47 -14.77 10.14
N LYS A 12 16.16 -13.60 9.59
CA LYS A 12 15.75 -12.43 10.35
C LYS A 12 14.27 -12.17 10.15
N THR A 13 13.64 -11.65 11.19
CA THR A 13 12.28 -11.14 11.13
C THR A 13 12.32 -9.64 10.90
N VAL A 14 11.41 -9.13 10.08
CA VAL A 14 11.21 -7.68 9.95
C VAL A 14 10.46 -7.17 11.17
N ASP A 15 10.62 -5.88 11.48
CA ASP A 15 9.63 -5.14 12.26
C ASP A 15 8.23 -5.33 11.67
N LYS A 16 7.22 -5.26 12.54
CA LYS A 16 5.81 -5.47 12.18
C LYS A 16 5.44 -4.63 10.96
N ILE A 17 4.85 -5.26 9.94
CA ILE A 17 4.18 -4.52 8.85
C ILE A 17 2.87 -3.99 9.43
N TYR A 18 2.73 -2.67 9.51
CA TYR A 18 1.55 -2.04 10.07
C TYR A 18 0.49 -1.84 9.00
N ASN A 19 -0.78 -1.96 9.40
CA ASN A 19 -1.89 -1.54 8.57
C ASN A 19 -2.15 -0.05 8.82
N TYR A 20 -2.23 0.73 7.76
CA TYR A 20 -2.67 2.12 7.79
C TYR A 20 -4.04 2.18 7.15
N THR A 21 -5.00 2.76 7.87
CA THR A 21 -6.41 2.70 7.49
C THR A 21 -7.03 4.09 7.42
N PHE A 22 -7.88 4.31 6.44
CA PHE A 22 -8.69 5.53 6.34
C PHE A 22 -10.15 5.14 6.23
N ILE A 23 -11.00 5.80 7.00
CA ILE A 23 -12.42 5.48 7.09
C ILE A 23 -13.19 6.64 6.50
N LEU A 24 -13.82 6.38 5.37
CA LEU A 24 -14.66 7.35 4.64
C LEU A 24 -16.11 7.28 5.09
N ASP A 25 -16.62 6.08 5.39
CA ASP A 25 -17.95 5.88 5.96
C ASP A 25 -17.87 5.01 7.23
N PRO A 26 -17.84 5.64 8.43
CA PRO A 26 -17.82 4.94 9.70
C PRO A 26 -19.00 4.00 9.95
N ASN A 27 -20.19 4.31 9.42
CA ASN A 27 -21.38 3.49 9.65
C ASN A 27 -21.31 2.20 8.83
N SER A 28 -20.95 2.33 7.55
CA SER A 28 -20.71 1.18 6.67
C SER A 28 -19.62 0.26 7.26
N VAL A 29 -18.48 0.84 7.64
CA VAL A 29 -17.37 0.09 8.26
C VAL A 29 -17.77 -0.55 9.59
N GLY A 30 -18.49 0.18 10.45
CA GLY A 30 -18.98 -0.35 11.73
C GLY A 30 -19.87 -1.58 11.55
N ASN A 31 -20.78 -1.54 10.58
CA ASN A 31 -21.65 -2.66 10.24
C ASN A 31 -20.87 -3.85 9.65
N LEU A 32 -19.92 -3.61 8.74
CA LEU A 32 -19.15 -4.66 8.08
C LEU A 32 -18.19 -5.36 9.04
N PHE A 33 -17.53 -4.58 9.90
CA PHE A 33 -16.46 -5.07 10.75
C PHE A 33 -16.91 -5.37 12.18
N ASN A 34 -18.20 -5.18 12.47
CA ASN A 34 -18.76 -5.26 13.83
C ASN A 34 -17.96 -4.37 14.80
N TRP A 35 -17.71 -3.14 14.37
CA TRP A 35 -16.77 -2.19 14.96
C TRP A 35 -17.48 -0.96 15.54
N GLU A 36 -17.06 -0.52 16.72
CA GLU A 36 -17.68 0.60 17.44
C GLU A 36 -17.34 1.96 16.80
N PRO A 37 -18.32 2.83 16.53
CA PRO A 37 -18.10 4.16 15.94
C PRO A 37 -17.17 5.09 16.75
N SER A 38 -16.97 4.80 18.05
CA SER A 38 -16.10 5.58 18.93
C SER A 38 -14.65 5.68 18.42
N TYR A 39 -14.20 4.73 17.61
CA TYR A 39 -12.88 4.79 17.00
C TYR A 39 -12.82 5.72 15.77
N ALA A 40 -13.95 6.00 15.10
CA ALA A 40 -14.00 6.96 14.00
C ALA A 40 -13.69 8.39 14.47
N SER A 41 -13.95 8.69 15.75
CA SER A 41 -13.58 9.96 16.40
C SER A 41 -12.06 10.21 16.49
N LYS A 42 -11.24 9.18 16.24
CA LYS A 42 -9.77 9.29 16.20
C LYS A 42 -9.24 9.60 14.82
N THR A 43 -10.04 9.46 13.76
CA THR A 43 -9.64 9.79 12.38
C THR A 43 -9.36 11.30 12.35
N PRO A 44 -8.11 11.73 12.10
CA PRO A 44 -7.80 13.14 11.97
C PRO A 44 -8.71 13.74 10.88
N LEU A 45 -9.35 14.86 11.18
CA LEU A 45 -9.92 15.68 10.11
C LEU A 45 -8.77 16.06 9.18
N LEU A 46 -8.94 15.77 7.89
CA LEU A 46 -8.02 16.16 6.83
C LEU A 46 -7.62 17.64 7.02
N ASP A 47 -6.36 17.92 7.35
CA ASP A 47 -5.84 19.28 7.34
C ASP A 47 -5.49 19.68 5.90
N ILE A 48 -6.56 20.01 5.16
CA ILE A 48 -6.53 20.36 3.74
C ILE A 48 -5.58 21.54 3.45
N LYS A 49 -5.24 22.37 4.46
CA LYS A 49 -4.44 23.60 4.27
C LYS A 49 -3.03 23.34 3.75
N ASN A 50 -2.45 22.18 4.04
CA ASN A 50 -1.10 21.84 3.58
C ASN A 50 -1.06 21.34 2.13
N TYR A 51 -2.21 20.91 1.59
CA TYR A 51 -2.33 20.30 0.26
C TYR A 51 -3.19 21.12 -0.71
N SER A 52 -3.99 22.08 -0.23
CA SER A 52 -4.93 22.89 -1.02
C SER A 52 -4.31 23.77 -2.09
N ASN A 53 -3.01 24.07 -1.99
CA ASN A 53 -2.29 24.88 -2.97
C ASN A 53 -1.70 24.05 -4.11
N LEU A 54 -1.80 22.73 -4.03
CA LEU A 54 -1.30 21.80 -5.03
C LEU A 54 -2.48 21.38 -5.89
N LYS A 55 -2.43 21.70 -7.19
CA LYS A 55 -3.49 21.31 -8.12
C LYS A 55 -3.56 19.77 -8.14
N PRO A 56 -4.76 19.18 -8.04
CA PRO A 56 -4.92 17.73 -8.18
C PRO A 56 -4.36 17.32 -9.54
N PHE A 57 -3.40 16.40 -9.52
CA PHE A 57 -2.72 15.93 -10.71
C PHE A 57 -3.25 14.54 -11.02
N CYS A 58 -4.37 14.48 -11.73
CA CYS A 58 -5.00 13.21 -12.07
C CYS A 58 -5.15 13.08 -13.58
N ASN A 59 -4.22 12.35 -14.21
CA ASN A 59 -4.61 11.46 -15.29
C ASN A 59 -5.02 10.14 -14.64
N HIS A 60 -6.28 10.05 -14.18
CA HIS A 60 -6.89 8.74 -13.90
C HIS A 60 -6.97 8.02 -15.24
N THR A 61 -5.97 7.19 -15.51
CA THR A 61 -5.97 6.39 -16.73
C THR A 61 -6.32 4.98 -16.29
N SER A 62 -7.52 4.50 -16.62
CA SER A 62 -7.66 3.09 -16.93
C SER A 62 -6.74 2.88 -18.12
N VAL A 63 -5.56 2.31 -17.91
CA VAL A 63 -4.49 2.34 -18.93
C VAL A 63 -4.90 1.45 -20.10
N GLY A 64 -5.58 2.06 -21.07
CA GLY A 64 -5.51 1.69 -22.48
C GLY A 64 -4.10 2.00 -22.97
N SER A 65 -3.27 0.96 -23.07
CA SER A 65 -2.00 0.88 -23.82
C SER A 65 -1.23 2.19 -24.06
N THR A 66 -0.95 3.02 -23.05
CA THR A 66 0.03 4.09 -23.19
C THR A 66 1.42 3.56 -22.81
N ARG A 67 2.36 3.74 -23.73
CA ARG A 67 3.73 3.20 -23.63
C ARG A 67 4.51 3.98 -22.58
N PHE A 68 4.56 3.48 -21.35
CA PHE A 68 5.46 4.00 -20.32
C PHE A 68 6.91 3.56 -20.57
N SER A 69 7.87 4.49 -20.49
CA SER A 69 9.30 4.16 -20.46
C SER A 69 9.83 4.28 -19.04
N PHE A 70 10.18 3.14 -18.44
CA PHE A 70 10.86 3.06 -17.14
C PHE A 70 12.34 2.73 -17.38
N SER A 71 13.25 3.55 -16.87
CA SER A 71 14.69 3.28 -16.93
C SER A 71 15.26 3.23 -15.52
N PRO A 72 15.64 2.04 -15.03
CA PRO A 72 16.20 1.90 -13.70
C PRO A 72 17.69 2.23 -13.73
N SER A 73 18.12 3.20 -12.92
CA SER A 73 19.53 3.35 -12.61
C SER A 73 19.70 3.67 -11.15
N LEU A 74 19.95 2.65 -10.32
CA LEU A 74 20.50 2.83 -8.98
C LEU A 74 21.61 1.82 -8.74
N LYS A 75 22.82 2.34 -8.58
CA LYS A 75 23.89 1.68 -7.85
C LYS A 75 23.80 2.22 -6.41
N PRO A 76 23.64 1.37 -5.38
CA PRO A 76 23.57 1.87 -4.02
C PRO A 76 24.93 2.48 -3.62
N LYS A 77 24.92 3.77 -3.28
CA LYS A 77 26.03 4.44 -2.59
C LYS A 77 25.65 4.58 -1.11
N HIS A 78 26.62 4.24 -0.27
CA HIS A 78 26.75 4.45 1.18
C HIS A 78 26.55 3.22 2.09
N LYS A 79 27.62 2.95 2.85
CA LYS A 79 27.76 1.98 3.94
C LYS A 79 27.09 2.53 5.22
N SER A 80 26.63 1.58 6.04
CA SER A 80 25.80 1.66 7.26
C SER A 80 24.33 2.04 7.00
N ASN A 81 23.45 1.02 7.10
CA ASN A 81 22.03 0.93 6.71
C ASN A 81 21.81 0.67 5.21
N ILE A 82 22.07 -0.57 4.78
CA ILE A 82 21.63 -1.04 3.46
C ILE A 82 20.11 -1.16 3.50
N ILE A 83 19.42 -0.29 2.76
CA ILE A 83 17.99 -0.47 2.48
C ILE A 83 17.87 -1.52 1.38
N LEU A 84 17.06 -2.53 1.62
CA LEU A 84 16.73 -3.56 0.64
C LEU A 84 15.28 -3.39 0.23
N GLU A 85 15.08 -3.17 -1.06
CA GLU A 85 13.78 -3.05 -1.72
C GLU A 85 13.71 -3.97 -2.93
N THR A 86 12.50 -4.31 -3.35
CA THR A 86 12.32 -5.13 -4.55
C THR A 86 12.36 -4.24 -5.78
N PHE A 87 13.29 -4.53 -6.68
CA PHE A 87 13.32 -3.86 -7.97
C PHE A 87 12.14 -4.28 -8.85
N LYS A 88 11.38 -3.30 -9.36
CA LYS A 88 10.20 -3.53 -10.21
C LYS A 88 10.46 -3.00 -11.61
N SER A 89 10.51 -3.89 -12.59
CA SER A 89 10.59 -3.48 -13.99
C SER A 89 9.22 -3.06 -14.51
N ARG A 90 9.21 -2.35 -15.64
CA ARG A 90 7.97 -2.08 -16.39
C ARG A 90 7.20 -3.36 -16.71
N ASP A 91 7.90 -4.39 -17.18
CA ASP A 91 7.28 -5.64 -17.57
C ASP A 91 6.67 -6.35 -16.36
N TYR A 92 7.32 -6.26 -15.20
CA TYR A 92 6.76 -6.73 -13.93
C TYR A 92 5.47 -5.98 -13.59
N ILE A 93 5.46 -4.64 -13.59
CA ILE A 93 4.26 -3.84 -13.27
C ILE A 93 3.12 -4.15 -14.24
N LYS A 94 3.43 -4.23 -15.53
CA LYS A 94 2.45 -4.57 -16.55
C LYS A 94 1.84 -5.95 -16.32
N TRP A 95 2.66 -6.98 -16.19
CA TRP A 95 2.18 -8.34 -15.96
C TRP A 95 1.43 -8.48 -14.62
N ARG A 96 1.97 -7.87 -13.56
CA ARG A 96 1.49 -8.08 -12.20
C ARG A 96 0.18 -7.35 -11.91
N TYR A 97 0.02 -6.14 -12.46
CA TYR A 97 -1.09 -5.26 -12.11
C TYR A 97 -1.97 -4.91 -13.31
N ILE A 98 -1.39 -4.53 -14.45
CA ILE A 98 -2.17 -4.03 -15.61
C ILE A 98 -2.87 -5.18 -16.35
N ASP A 99 -2.13 -6.24 -16.66
CA ASP A 99 -2.63 -7.41 -17.40
C ASP A 99 -3.03 -8.54 -16.44
N HIS A 100 -3.34 -8.20 -15.18
CA HIS A 100 -3.61 -9.20 -14.18
C HIS A 100 -4.91 -9.95 -14.50
N PRO A 101 -4.92 -11.29 -14.48
CA PRO A 101 -6.04 -12.07 -15.03
C PRO A 101 -7.29 -12.09 -14.14
N PHE A 102 -7.19 -11.60 -12.91
CA PHE A 102 -8.25 -11.75 -11.89
C PHE A 102 -8.66 -10.40 -11.28
N PHE A 103 -7.77 -9.77 -10.53
CA PHE A 103 -8.01 -8.44 -9.97
C PHE A 103 -7.89 -7.33 -11.02
N ASP A 104 -8.80 -6.36 -10.94
CA ASP A 104 -8.76 -5.11 -11.69
C ASP A 104 -8.01 -4.04 -10.88
N TYR A 105 -6.70 -3.96 -11.10
CA TYR A 105 -5.86 -2.97 -10.42
C TYR A 105 -5.90 -1.62 -11.15
N GLN A 106 -5.95 -0.57 -10.36
CA GLN A 106 -5.80 0.81 -10.80
C GLN A 106 -4.42 1.34 -10.39
N VAL A 107 -3.87 2.24 -11.21
CA VAL A 107 -2.58 2.89 -10.95
C VAL A 107 -2.76 4.39 -10.94
N SER A 108 -2.49 5.01 -9.80
CA SER A 108 -2.40 6.47 -9.66
C SER A 108 -0.93 6.85 -9.67
N PHE A 109 -0.55 7.95 -10.33
CA PHE A 109 0.86 8.35 -10.42
C PHE A 109 1.04 9.86 -10.56
N ILE A 110 2.22 10.34 -10.19
CA ILE A 110 2.68 11.71 -10.43
C ILE A 110 3.82 11.66 -11.44
N THR A 111 3.84 12.59 -12.39
CA THR A 111 4.95 12.80 -13.31
C THR A 111 5.69 14.10 -13.03
N ASN A 112 6.97 14.16 -13.41
CA ASN A 112 7.69 15.43 -13.50
C ASN A 112 7.33 16.19 -14.80
N VAL A 113 8.01 17.32 -15.04
CA VAL A 113 7.82 18.15 -16.23
C VAL A 113 8.20 17.46 -17.56
N ASP A 114 8.99 16.39 -17.49
CA ASP A 114 9.39 15.58 -18.64
C ASP A 114 8.49 14.34 -18.80
N GLU A 115 7.32 14.32 -18.16
CA GLU A 115 6.35 13.21 -18.17
C GLU A 115 6.89 11.89 -17.59
N LYS A 116 7.99 11.92 -16.82
CA LYS A 116 8.51 10.74 -16.12
C LYS A 116 7.77 10.53 -14.81
N VAL A 117 7.29 9.31 -14.58
CA VAL A 117 6.65 8.92 -13.31
C VAL A 117 7.66 9.04 -12.18
N ILE A 118 7.37 9.90 -11.19
CA ILE A 118 8.22 10.09 -10.01
C ILE A 118 7.70 9.34 -8.79
N PHE A 119 6.40 9.07 -8.74
CA PHE A 119 5.73 8.30 -7.69
C PHE A 119 4.50 7.62 -8.26
N TYR A 120 4.22 6.40 -7.84
CA TYR A 120 2.97 5.72 -8.14
C TYR A 120 2.42 4.94 -6.95
N LEU A 121 1.12 4.71 -6.98
CA LEU A 121 0.37 3.82 -6.10
C LEU A 121 -0.43 2.85 -6.97
N VAL A 122 -0.42 1.58 -6.61
CA VAL A 122 -1.30 0.57 -7.17
C VAL A 122 -2.34 0.21 -6.12
N TRP A 123 -3.60 0.22 -6.52
CA TRP A 123 -4.72 -0.06 -5.65
C TRP A 123 -5.79 -0.84 -6.38
N ARG A 124 -6.72 -1.44 -5.63
CA ARG A 124 -7.90 -2.09 -6.20
C ARG A 124 -9.10 -1.89 -5.28
N LEU A 125 -10.28 -1.98 -5.86
CA LEU A 125 -11.53 -2.05 -5.10
C LEU A 125 -11.85 -3.50 -4.74
N VAL A 126 -12.57 -3.64 -3.63
CA VAL A 126 -13.12 -4.89 -3.13
C VAL A 126 -14.54 -4.60 -2.69
N ASP A 127 -15.49 -5.26 -3.31
CA ASP A 127 -16.90 -5.13 -2.92
C ASP A 127 -17.27 -6.30 -2.00
N PHE A 128 -17.80 -5.97 -0.83
CA PHE A 128 -18.24 -6.95 0.15
C PHE A 128 -19.53 -6.49 0.83
N ASN A 129 -20.57 -7.33 0.78
CA ASN A 129 -21.88 -7.06 1.39
C ASN A 129 -22.46 -5.66 1.07
N GLY A 130 -22.29 -5.19 -0.17
CA GLY A 130 -22.83 -3.91 -0.63
C GLY A 130 -21.99 -2.69 -0.26
N ALA A 131 -20.83 -2.86 0.38
CA ALA A 131 -19.86 -1.81 0.62
C ALA A 131 -18.63 -2.00 -0.27
N SER A 132 -18.07 -0.88 -0.73
CA SER A 132 -16.81 -0.87 -1.48
C SER A 132 -15.65 -0.49 -0.57
N LEU A 133 -14.59 -1.28 -0.60
CA LEU A 133 -13.35 -1.10 0.15
C LEU A 133 -12.21 -0.92 -0.85
N CYS A 134 -11.20 -0.14 -0.50
CA CYS A 134 -10.00 0.02 -1.31
C CYS A 134 -8.78 -0.55 -0.60
N ARG A 135 -7.93 -1.27 -1.34
CA ARG A 135 -6.62 -1.68 -0.86
C ARG A 135 -5.51 -1.10 -1.72
N VAL A 136 -4.58 -0.41 -1.09
CA VAL A 136 -3.30 -0.04 -1.70
C VAL A 136 -2.35 -1.23 -1.56
N VAL A 137 -2.01 -1.84 -2.69
CA VAL A 137 -1.23 -3.09 -2.74
C VAL A 137 0.25 -2.86 -3.05
N ASP A 138 0.58 -1.73 -3.64
CA ASP A 138 1.95 -1.41 -4.00
C ASP A 138 2.18 0.09 -4.19
N CYS A 139 3.43 0.50 -4.03
CA CYS A 139 3.90 1.83 -4.41
C CYS A 139 5.37 1.78 -4.80
N ASP A 140 5.82 2.76 -5.55
CA ASP A 140 7.26 3.01 -5.73
C ASP A 140 7.51 4.46 -6.12
N TYR A 141 8.76 4.90 -5.98
CA TYR A 141 9.21 6.23 -6.35
C TYR A 141 10.54 6.19 -7.09
N ILE A 142 10.85 7.25 -7.84
CA ILE A 142 12.21 7.47 -8.33
C ILE A 142 13.03 8.10 -7.19
N PRO A 143 14.13 7.47 -6.75
CA PRO A 143 15.03 8.04 -5.76
C PRO A 143 15.77 9.27 -6.32
N ASP A 144 16.08 10.22 -5.44
CA ASP A 144 16.69 11.57 -5.68
C ASP A 144 15.75 12.79 -5.55
N HIS A 145 14.47 12.61 -5.20
CA HIS A 145 13.60 13.75 -4.91
C HIS A 145 13.53 14.09 -3.41
N THR A 146 14.10 15.24 -3.02
CA THR A 146 14.04 15.82 -1.66
C THR A 146 12.62 16.15 -1.18
N SER A 147 11.62 16.04 -2.06
CA SER A 147 10.21 16.35 -1.78
C SER A 147 9.27 15.17 -1.98
N ILE A 148 9.80 13.94 -2.03
CA ILE A 148 8.98 12.75 -2.30
C ILE A 148 7.83 12.62 -1.29
N ASN A 149 8.01 13.07 -0.04
CA ASN A 149 6.99 12.97 1.03
C ASN A 149 5.77 13.83 0.70
N ILE A 150 6.02 14.99 0.09
CA ILE A 150 4.98 15.92 -0.33
C ILE A 150 4.23 15.31 -1.51
N PHE A 151 4.95 14.78 -2.51
CA PHE A 151 4.32 14.13 -3.66
C PHE A 151 3.48 12.91 -3.26
N ALA A 152 4.01 12.05 -2.39
CA ALA A 152 3.26 10.91 -1.87
C ALA A 152 2.01 11.37 -1.11
N GLY A 153 2.14 12.35 -0.22
CA GLY A 153 1.00 12.92 0.50
C GLY A 153 -0.07 13.49 -0.44
N CYS A 154 0.33 14.19 -1.51
CA CYS A 154 -0.60 14.72 -2.51
C CYS A 154 -1.34 13.60 -3.25
N LEU A 155 -0.62 12.58 -3.74
CA LEU A 155 -1.26 11.50 -4.48
C LEU A 155 -2.19 10.67 -3.59
N ILE A 156 -1.81 10.43 -2.34
CA ILE A 156 -2.66 9.75 -1.36
C ILE A 156 -3.90 10.61 -1.07
N TYR A 157 -3.75 11.92 -0.92
CA TYR A 157 -4.87 12.82 -0.72
C TYR A 157 -5.84 12.83 -1.91
N ASP A 158 -5.33 12.97 -3.13
CA ASP A 158 -6.13 12.91 -4.36
C ASP A 158 -6.83 11.55 -4.49
N LEU A 159 -6.16 10.45 -4.12
CA LEU A 159 -6.76 9.12 -4.06
C LEU A 159 -7.92 9.07 -3.06
N VAL A 160 -7.76 9.62 -1.85
CA VAL A 160 -8.83 9.66 -0.84
C VAL A 160 -10.05 10.42 -1.37
N LEU A 161 -9.85 11.59 -1.99
CA LEU A 161 -10.95 12.37 -2.58
C LEU A 161 -11.64 11.62 -3.73
N HIS A 162 -10.86 10.95 -4.57
CA HIS A 162 -11.40 10.14 -5.66
C HIS A 162 -12.24 8.97 -5.13
N LEU A 163 -11.72 8.21 -4.16
CA LEU A 163 -12.43 7.08 -3.57
C LEU A 163 -13.68 7.54 -2.81
N GLN A 164 -13.64 8.71 -2.17
CA GLN A 164 -14.83 9.32 -1.56
C GLN A 164 -15.91 9.62 -2.61
N SER A 165 -15.53 10.09 -3.80
CA SER A 165 -16.49 10.33 -4.90
C SER A 165 -17.08 9.05 -5.50
N MET A 166 -16.49 7.89 -5.18
CA MET A 166 -16.94 6.56 -5.61
C MET A 166 -17.69 5.81 -4.49
N ASP A 167 -18.08 6.48 -3.41
CA ASP A 167 -18.77 5.90 -2.25
C ASP A 167 -18.00 4.73 -1.59
N VAL A 168 -16.66 4.76 -1.67
CA VAL A 168 -15.80 3.80 -0.96
C VAL A 168 -15.85 4.09 0.53
N SER A 169 -16.03 3.05 1.34
CA SER A 169 -16.22 3.16 2.79
C SER A 169 -14.91 3.11 3.58
N TYR A 170 -13.90 2.42 3.06
CA TYR A 170 -12.68 2.08 3.79
C TYR A 170 -11.48 1.98 2.83
N ILE A 171 -10.31 2.38 3.31
CA ILE A 171 -9.04 2.24 2.60
C ILE A 171 -8.02 1.58 3.53
N ASP A 172 -7.30 0.57 3.07
CA ASP A 172 -6.14 0.01 3.77
C ASP A 172 -4.84 0.05 2.95
N CYS A 173 -3.73 0.11 3.69
CA CYS A 173 -2.37 0.08 3.14
C CYS A 173 -1.44 -0.55 4.17
N PHE A 174 -0.88 -1.71 3.85
CA PHE A 174 0.07 -2.40 4.72
C PHE A 174 1.50 -2.06 4.32
N THR A 175 2.25 -1.42 5.21
CA THR A 175 3.64 -1.04 4.93
C THR A 175 4.47 -0.93 6.19
N ASN A 176 5.78 -1.17 6.07
CA ASN A 176 6.78 -0.75 7.06
C ASN A 176 7.68 0.37 6.49
N ASN A 177 7.35 0.90 5.31
CA ASN A 177 8.08 1.98 4.70
C ASN A 177 7.82 3.28 5.48
N LEU A 178 8.79 3.69 6.31
CA LEU A 178 8.69 4.89 7.17
C LEU A 178 8.25 6.13 6.40
N PHE A 179 8.75 6.28 5.17
CA PHE A 179 8.39 7.37 4.28
C PHE A 179 6.88 7.36 3.94
N LEU A 180 6.38 6.22 3.46
CA LEU A 180 4.97 6.08 3.07
C LEU A 180 4.06 6.16 4.30
N SER A 181 4.47 5.53 5.40
CA SER A 181 3.80 5.62 6.69
C SER A 181 3.57 7.06 7.12
N GLN A 182 4.59 7.92 7.03
CA GLN A 182 4.45 9.33 7.40
C GLN A 182 3.51 10.08 6.45
N ALA A 183 3.59 9.81 5.14
CA ALA A 183 2.67 10.41 4.17
C ALA A 183 1.21 10.03 4.44
N LEU A 184 0.94 8.75 4.73
CA LEU A 184 -0.39 8.24 5.09
C LEU A 184 -0.91 8.94 6.37
N LEU A 185 -0.10 9.00 7.42
CA LEU A 185 -0.46 9.67 8.68
C LEU A 185 -0.76 11.16 8.47
N ASN A 186 0.02 11.85 7.65
CA ASN A 186 -0.18 13.27 7.35
C ASN A 186 -1.49 13.54 6.61
N VAL A 187 -1.98 12.58 5.81
CA VAL A 187 -3.28 12.67 5.12
C VAL A 187 -4.44 12.25 6.03
N GLY A 188 -4.16 11.69 7.21
CA GLY A 188 -5.17 11.33 8.20
C GLY A 188 -5.47 9.83 8.29
N PHE A 189 -4.62 8.96 7.73
CA PHE A 189 -4.72 7.53 8.00
C PHE A 189 -4.39 7.24 9.47
N LEU A 190 -4.98 6.18 10.01
CA LEU A 190 -4.72 5.63 11.32
C LEU A 190 -3.81 4.42 11.22
N CYS A 191 -2.75 4.39 12.03
CA CYS A 191 -1.92 3.19 12.19
C CYS A 191 -2.61 2.20 13.13
N ASP A 192 -2.96 1.03 12.61
CA ASP A 192 -3.57 -0.06 13.37
C ASP A 192 -2.51 -0.88 14.11
N VAL A 193 -2.10 -0.36 15.26
CA VAL A 193 -1.12 -1.00 16.14
C VAL A 193 -1.67 -2.27 16.80
N ASP A 194 -2.97 -2.31 17.08
CA ASP A 194 -3.63 -3.37 17.84
C ASP A 194 -4.20 -4.48 16.95
N SER A 195 -4.14 -4.31 15.62
CA SER A 195 -4.70 -5.25 14.64
C SER A 195 -6.22 -5.38 14.80
N ILE A 196 -6.88 -4.23 14.94
CA ILE A 196 -8.34 -4.06 15.04
C ILE A 196 -8.99 -4.37 13.70
N PHE A 197 -8.34 -3.98 12.60
CA PHE A 197 -8.88 -4.17 11.25
C PHE A 197 -8.43 -5.50 10.65
N PRO A 198 -9.26 -6.10 9.78
CA PRO A 198 -8.97 -7.41 9.22
C PRO A 198 -7.78 -7.33 8.27
N ASN A 199 -6.93 -8.35 8.34
CA ASN A 199 -5.83 -8.48 7.38
C ASN A 199 -6.40 -8.89 6.00
N LEU A 200 -7.39 -9.75 5.92
CA LEU A 200 -7.97 -10.19 4.66
C LEU A 200 -9.31 -9.49 4.46
N ILE A 201 -9.46 -8.73 3.38
CA ILE A 201 -10.73 -8.09 3.01
C ILE A 201 -11.42 -8.78 1.83
N ASP A 202 -10.74 -9.75 1.20
CA ASP A 202 -11.22 -10.49 0.02
C ASP A 202 -10.76 -11.96 0.11
N PRO A 203 -11.56 -12.88 0.69
CA PRO A 203 -12.79 -12.63 1.43
C PRO A 203 -12.51 -12.00 2.81
N LEU A 204 -13.48 -11.27 3.37
CA LEU A 204 -13.36 -10.65 4.68
C LEU A 204 -13.14 -11.71 5.79
N ASP A 205 -11.98 -11.68 6.45
CA ASP A 205 -11.60 -12.67 7.47
C ASP A 205 -10.81 -12.02 8.63
N PHE A 206 -11.44 -11.99 9.80
CA PHE A 206 -10.89 -11.46 11.06
C PHE A 206 -10.05 -12.47 11.84
N THR A 207 -10.09 -13.74 11.45
CA THR A 207 -9.43 -14.82 12.20
C THR A 207 -7.97 -14.99 11.81
N ARG A 208 -7.54 -14.35 10.71
CA ARG A 208 -6.18 -14.48 10.20
C ARG A 208 -5.17 -13.88 11.18
N PRO A 209 -4.05 -14.60 11.45
CA PRO A 209 -3.03 -14.10 12.36
C PRO A 209 -2.38 -12.82 11.81
N LYS A 210 -1.65 -12.15 12.69
CA LYS A 210 -0.82 -10.98 12.37
C LYS A 210 0.13 -11.33 11.21
N LEU A 211 0.23 -10.40 10.25
CA LEU A 211 1.19 -10.50 9.16
C LEU A 211 2.60 -10.55 9.72
N ASN A 212 3.33 -11.61 9.38
CA ASN A 212 4.74 -11.75 9.67
C ASN A 212 5.49 -11.83 8.35
N CYS A 213 6.64 -11.17 8.28
CA CYS A 213 7.58 -11.27 7.17
C CYS A 213 8.91 -11.83 7.68
N GLU A 214 9.37 -12.90 7.03
CA GLU A 214 10.65 -13.56 7.31
C GLU A 214 11.52 -13.41 6.07
N TYR A 215 12.79 -13.06 6.25
CA TYR A 215 13.74 -12.96 5.15
C TYR A 215 15.12 -13.47 5.58
N TYR A 216 15.87 -13.96 4.59
CA TYR A 216 17.26 -14.35 4.74
C TYR A 216 18.11 -13.45 3.85
N VAL A 217 19.11 -12.80 4.43
CA VAL A 217 20.14 -12.08 3.68
C VAL A 217 21.44 -12.77 3.95
N ASP A 218 22.16 -13.11 2.89
CA ASP A 218 23.51 -13.66 3.01
C ASP A 218 24.34 -12.68 3.86
N PRO A 219 24.92 -13.14 4.99
CA PRO A 219 25.74 -12.29 5.86
C PRO A 219 26.92 -11.62 5.14
N ASN A 220 27.38 -12.19 4.02
CA ASN A 220 28.43 -11.60 3.18
C ASN A 220 27.93 -10.36 2.39
N ILE A 221 26.62 -10.21 2.20
CA ILE A 221 25.99 -9.05 1.53
C ILE A 221 25.72 -7.94 2.54
N CYS A 222 25.02 -8.26 3.64
CA CYS A 222 24.72 -7.30 4.68
C CYS A 222 24.44 -8.00 6.02
N SER A 223 25.05 -7.51 7.09
CA SER A 223 24.83 -8.03 8.44
C SER A 223 23.54 -7.52 9.09
N CYS A 224 22.93 -6.43 8.62
CA CYS A 224 21.67 -5.89 9.14
C CYS A 224 21.01 -4.88 8.18
N PRO A 225 20.30 -5.35 7.13
CA PRO A 225 19.62 -4.45 6.22
C PRO A 225 18.25 -4.02 6.76
N THR A 226 17.80 -2.83 6.36
CA THR A 226 16.42 -2.40 6.54
C THR A 226 15.63 -2.86 5.32
N MET A 227 14.68 -3.78 5.52
CA MET A 227 13.77 -4.23 4.47
C MET A 227 12.57 -3.30 4.37
N ILE A 228 12.31 -2.77 3.17
CA ILE A 228 11.07 -2.04 2.88
C ILE A 228 10.08 -3.00 2.22
N ASN A 229 8.92 -3.17 2.84
CA ASN A 229 7.89 -4.09 2.43
C ASN A 229 6.52 -3.42 2.42
N MET A 230 5.75 -3.76 1.40
CA MET A 230 4.31 -3.58 1.37
C MET A 230 3.65 -4.95 1.24
N ARG A 231 2.43 -5.08 1.73
CA ARG A 231 1.64 -6.28 1.44
C ARG A 231 0.90 -6.07 0.13
N GLY A 232 1.33 -6.80 -0.90
CA GLY A 232 0.49 -7.05 -2.07
C GLY A 232 -0.49 -8.21 -1.85
N ASP A 233 -1.36 -8.46 -2.82
CA ASP A 233 -2.26 -9.62 -2.78
C ASP A 233 -1.50 -10.93 -2.99
N GLY A 234 -1.64 -11.85 -2.05
CA GLY A 234 -1.14 -13.22 -2.16
C GLY A 234 -2.17 -14.17 -2.76
N ASP A 235 -1.80 -15.44 -2.90
CA ASP A 235 -2.72 -16.49 -3.35
C ASP A 235 -3.92 -16.68 -2.40
N GLN A 236 -3.76 -16.33 -1.12
CA GLN A 236 -4.83 -16.39 -0.12
C GLN A 236 -5.85 -15.26 -0.23
N ASP A 237 -5.49 -14.15 -0.89
CA ASP A 237 -6.39 -13.02 -1.16
C ASP A 237 -7.22 -13.26 -2.43
N ARG A 238 -7.02 -14.39 -3.12
CA ARG A 238 -7.90 -14.81 -4.23
C ARG A 238 -9.16 -15.44 -3.63
N PRO A 239 -10.36 -15.00 -4.02
CA PRO A 239 -11.57 -15.62 -3.56
C PRO A 239 -11.60 -17.06 -4.06
N ASN A 240 -11.48 -18.00 -3.14
CA ASN A 240 -11.86 -19.39 -3.35
C ASN A 240 -13.40 -19.46 -3.31
N GLN A 241 -14.07 -18.79 -4.24
CA GLN A 241 -15.49 -19.01 -4.45
C GLN A 241 -15.61 -20.43 -5.00
N SER A 242 -16.03 -21.37 -4.15
CA SER A 242 -16.55 -22.64 -4.63
C SER A 242 -17.71 -22.31 -5.55
N ILE A 243 -17.54 -22.55 -6.85
CA ILE A 243 -18.61 -22.48 -7.85
C ILE A 243 -19.53 -23.67 -7.57
N PHE A 244 -20.33 -23.57 -6.52
CA PHE A 244 -21.46 -24.45 -6.26
C PHE A 244 -22.57 -23.58 -5.69
N SER A 245 -23.22 -22.87 -6.60
CA SER A 245 -24.63 -22.46 -6.48
C SER A 245 -25.53 -23.66 -6.73
#